data_AF-A0A5R2MRI5-F1
#
_entry.id   AF-A0A5R2MRI5-F1
#
_cell.length_a   1.000
_cell.length_b   1.000
_cell.length_c   1.000
_cell.angle_alpha   90.00
_cell.angle_beta   90.00
_cell.angle_gamma   90.00
#
_symmetry.space_group_name_H-M   'P 1'
#
loop_
_entity.id
_entity.type
_entity.pdbx_description
1 polymer ?
#
loop_
_entity_poly.entity_id
_entity_poly.type
_entity_poly.pdbx_seq_one_letter_code
_entity_poly.pdbx_strand_id
1 'polypeptide(L)'
;MNAVAAQRWNFWGGIITALTLVWAILWAFPLYWGVISSLKPDDEVVRPYIELWPETPTLENYVSALATTQIGAWYVNSVAVA
;
A
#
# COMPACT_ATOMS: atom_id res chain seq x y z
N MET A 1 39.95 -27.18 17.50
CA MET A 1 39.40 -26.21 18.48
C MET A 1 39.92 -24.85 18.07
N ASN A 2 39.06 -23.91 17.68
CA ASN A 2 39.24 -22.47 17.91
C ASN A 2 37.94 -21.75 17.55
N ALA A 3 37.63 -20.78 18.39
CA ALA A 3 36.31 -20.29 18.73
C ALA A 3 35.43 -19.93 17.54
N VAL A 4 34.20 -20.44 17.59
CA VAL A 4 32.96 -19.85 17.10
C VAL A 4 33.18 -18.37 16.81
N ALA A 5 33.10 -18.00 15.53
CA ALA A 5 33.05 -16.62 15.09
C ALA A 5 31.97 -15.94 15.93
N ALA A 6 32.39 -15.22 16.96
CA ALA A 6 31.49 -14.54 17.86
C ALA A 6 30.69 -13.60 16.98
N GLN A 7 29.40 -13.92 16.80
CA GLN A 7 28.43 -13.06 16.18
C GLN A 7 28.43 -11.79 17.02
N ARG A 8 29.28 -10.83 16.68
CA ARG A 8 29.31 -9.51 17.32
C ARG A 8 27.96 -8.93 17.03
N TRP A 9 27.11 -8.84 18.03
CA TRP A 9 25.79 -8.24 17.90
C TRP A 9 26.01 -6.81 17.38
N ASN A 10 25.71 -6.61 16.10
CA ASN A 10 25.81 -5.31 15.47
C ASN A 10 24.58 -4.51 15.88
N PHE A 11 24.58 -4.04 17.12
CA PHE A 11 23.51 -3.25 17.71
C PHE A 11 23.10 -2.09 16.79
N TRP A 12 24.08 -1.39 16.24
CA TRP A 12 23.88 -0.33 15.26
C TRP A 12 23.22 -0.81 13.97
N GLY A 13 23.66 -1.97 13.44
CA GLY A 13 23.01 -2.61 12.29
C GLY A 13 21.55 -2.97 12.57
N GLY A 14 21.24 -3.45 13.78
CA GLY A 14 19.87 -3.70 14.22
C GLY A 14 19.01 -2.43 14.24
N ILE A 15 19.54 -1.33 14.80
CA ILE A 15 18.86 -0.02 14.81
C ILE A 15 18.60 0.47 13.39
N ILE A 16 19.60 0.45 12.53
CA ILE A 16 19.45 0.92 11.14
C ILE A 16 18.40 0.08 10.42
N THR A 17 18.42 -1.24 10.58
CA THR A 17 17.42 -2.14 9.99
C THR A 17 16.02 -1.82 10.49
N ALA A 18 15.83 -1.62 11.80
CA ALA A 18 14.54 -1.25 12.36
C ALA A 18 14.03 0.09 11.81
N LEU A 19 14.90 1.10 11.72
CA LEU A 19 14.57 2.39 11.13
C LEU A 19 14.17 2.23 9.65
N THR A 20 14.93 1.47 8.87
CA THR A 20 14.62 1.18 7.47
C THR A 20 13.24 0.55 7.32
N LEU A 21 12.88 -0.42 8.18
CA LEU A 21 11.55 -1.04 8.16
C LEU A 21 10.44 -0.05 8.49
N VAL A 22 10.64 0.81 9.50
CA VAL A 22 9.67 1.87 9.85
C VAL A 22 9.45 2.80 8.66
N TRP A 23 10.54 3.28 8.04
CA TRP A 23 10.46 4.14 6.85
C TRP A 23 9.80 3.45 5.66
N ALA A 24 10.08 2.16 5.45
CA ALA A 24 9.43 1.38 4.40
C ALA A 24 7.91 1.27 4.62
N ILE A 25 7.46 1.05 5.86
CA ILE A 25 6.03 0.99 6.21
C ILE A 25 5.36 2.35 5.98
N LEU A 26 5.98 3.43 6.45
CA LEU A 26 5.46 4.79 6.26
C LEU A 26 5.37 5.15 4.77
N TRP A 27 6.35 4.73 3.97
CA TRP A 27 6.34 4.94 2.52
C TRP A 27 5.29 4.08 1.81
N ALA A 28 5.04 2.85 2.28
CA ALA A 28 4.02 1.97 1.71
C ALA A 28 2.59 2.37 2.12
N PHE A 29 2.42 3.14 3.20
CA PHE A 29 1.11 3.50 3.75
C PHE A 29 0.17 4.17 2.72
N PRO A 30 0.61 5.15 1.89
CA PRO A 30 -0.27 5.73 0.87
C PRO A 30 -0.74 4.74 -0.20
N LEU A 31 0.09 3.75 -0.56
CA LEU A 31 -0.30 2.69 -1.51
C LEU A 31 -1.36 1.78 -0.88
N TYR A 32 -1.15 1.37 0.37
CA TYR A 32 -2.15 0.65 1.15
C TYR A 32 -3.46 1.43 1.26
N TRP A 33 -3.38 2.72 1.58
CA TRP A 33 -4.54 3.59 1.71
C TRP A 33 -5.32 3.70 0.41
N GLY A 34 -4.65 3.84 -0.74
CA GLY A 34 -5.29 3.86 -2.06
C GLY A 34 -6.01 2.56 -2.41
N VAL A 35 -5.45 1.41 -2.04
CA VAL A 35 -6.10 0.10 -2.25
C VAL A 35 -7.32 -0.03 -1.34
N ILE A 36 -7.17 0.24 -0.04
CA ILE A 36 -8.28 0.12 0.92
C ILE A 36 -9.41 1.09 0.59
N SER A 37 -9.11 2.35 0.26
CA SER A 37 -10.14 3.33 -0.09
C SER A 37 -10.90 2.94 -1.36
N SER A 38 -10.24 2.32 -2.34
CA SER A 38 -10.91 1.83 -3.54
C SER A 38 -11.92 0.71 -3.30
N LEU A 39 -11.79 -0.01 -2.16
CA LEU A 39 -12.69 -1.08 -1.73
C LEU A 39 -13.80 -0.60 -0.80
N LYS A 40 -13.79 0.67 -0.38
CA LYS A 40 -14.83 1.28 0.47
C LYS A 40 -15.95 1.86 -0.40
N PRO A 41 -17.23 1.72 0.00
CA PRO A 41 -18.32 2.46 -0.63
C PRO A 41 -18.21 3.97 -0.33
N ASP A 42 -18.87 4.79 -1.15
CA ASP A 42 -18.75 6.27 -1.10
C ASP A 42 -19.07 6.85 0.29
N ASP A 43 -20.06 6.30 0.99
CA ASP A 43 -20.48 6.74 2.32
C ASP A 43 -19.44 6.42 3.40
N GLU A 44 -18.60 5.40 3.18
CA GLU A 44 -17.53 5.00 4.08
C GLU A 44 -16.27 5.84 3.87
N VAL A 45 -15.95 6.19 2.62
CA VAL A 45 -14.78 7.01 2.28
C VAL A 45 -14.86 8.43 2.87
N VAL A 46 -16.07 8.99 2.99
CA VAL A 46 -16.29 10.39 3.43
C VAL A 46 -16.52 10.53 4.94
N ARG A 47 -16.40 9.46 5.72
CA ARG A 47 -16.62 9.49 7.17
C ARG A 47 -15.57 10.37 7.87
N PRO A 48 -15.94 11.06 8.97
CA PRO A 48 -15.05 12.02 9.63
C PRO A 48 -13.95 11.38 10.48
N TYR A 49 -13.91 10.05 10.59
CA TYR A 49 -12.94 9.31 11.39
C TYR A 49 -12.11 8.35 10.53
N ILE A 50 -10.93 7.98 11.03
CA ILE A 50 -9.99 7.12 10.31
C ILE A 50 -10.35 5.66 10.54
N GLU A 51 -10.65 4.97 9.45
CA GLU A 51 -10.86 3.53 9.40
C GLU A 51 -9.73 2.88 8.58
N LEU A 52 -8.91 2.04 9.21
CA LEU A 52 -7.80 1.37 8.52
C LEU A 52 -8.28 0.25 7.58
N TRP A 53 -9.46 -0.30 7.81
CA TRP A 53 -10.02 -1.39 6.99
C TRP A 53 -11.43 -1.03 6.53
N PRO A 54 -11.91 -1.61 5.42
CA PRO A 54 -13.27 -1.42 4.98
C PRO A 54 -14.25 -2.16 5.93
N GLU A 55 -15.32 -1.51 6.36
CA GLU A 55 -16.42 -2.16 7.10
C GLU A 55 -17.24 -3.04 6.16
N THR A 56 -17.51 -2.50 4.96
CA THR A 56 -18.23 -3.20 3.89
C THR A 56 -17.40 -3.23 2.62
N PRO A 57 -16.51 -4.23 2.42
CA PRO A 57 -15.71 -4.35 1.22
C PRO A 57 -16.58 -4.49 -0.04
N THR A 58 -16.34 -3.67 -1.06
CA THR A 58 -17.07 -3.70 -2.34
C THR A 58 -16.12 -3.56 -3.53
N LEU A 59 -16.58 -4.02 -4.70
CA LEU A 59 -15.93 -3.81 -5.99
C LEU A 59 -16.69 -2.84 -6.90
N GLU A 60 -17.71 -2.16 -6.36
CA GLU A 60 -18.55 -1.23 -7.11
C GLU A 60 -17.74 -0.12 -7.79
N ASN A 61 -16.74 0.44 -7.11
CA ASN A 61 -15.85 1.45 -7.68
C ASN A 61 -15.11 0.93 -8.92
N TYR A 62 -14.65 -0.32 -8.90
CA TYR A 62 -13.98 -0.95 -10.04
C TYR A 62 -14.95 -1.22 -11.19
N VAL A 63 -16.13 -1.77 -10.89
CA VAL A 63 -17.16 -2.01 -11.89
C VAL A 63 -17.60 -0.69 -12.53
N SER A 64 -17.84 0.33 -11.73
CA SER A 64 -18.16 1.68 -12.20
C SER A 64 -17.04 2.24 -13.08
N ALA A 65 -15.78 2.19 -12.64
CA ALA A 65 -14.66 2.66 -13.45
C ALA A 65 -14.55 1.93 -14.80
N LEU A 66 -14.73 0.61 -14.83
CA LEU A 66 -14.62 -0.18 -16.05
C LEU A 66 -15.83 -0.05 -16.98
N ALA A 67 -17.04 0.09 -16.42
CA ALA A 67 -18.28 0.11 -17.19
C ALA A 67 -18.71 1.52 -17.63
N THR A 68 -18.34 2.55 -16.86
CA THR A 68 -18.85 3.92 -17.07
C THR A 68 -17.80 4.90 -17.59
N THR A 69 -16.51 4.53 -17.57
CA THR A 69 -15.41 5.39 -18.03
C THR A 69 -14.67 4.79 -19.23
N GLN A 70 -13.75 5.56 -19.83
CA GLN A 70 -12.89 5.10 -20.93
C GLN A 70 -11.54 4.58 -20.44
N ILE A 71 -11.44 4.14 -19.18
CA ILE A 71 -10.17 3.78 -18.55
C ILE A 71 -9.38 2.72 -19.32
N GLY A 72 -10.06 1.77 -19.98
CA GLY A 72 -9.41 0.80 -20.86
C GLY A 72 -8.66 1.45 -22.03
N ALA A 73 -9.30 2.39 -22.73
CA ALA A 73 -8.68 3.12 -23.84
C ALA A 73 -7.54 4.02 -23.35
N TRP A 74 -7.70 4.70 -22.21
CA TRP A 74 -6.65 5.52 -21.61
C TRP A 74 -5.43 4.71 -21.18
N TYR A 75 -5.64 3.51 -20.66
CA TYR A 75 -4.55 2.61 -20.28
C TYR A 75 -3.77 2.15 -21.51
N VAL A 76 -4.45 1.73 -22.58
CA VAL A 76 -3.81 1.37 -23.85
C VAL A 76 -3.02 2.54 -24.43
N ASN A 77 -3.61 3.74 -24.47
CA ASN A 77 -2.93 4.95 -24.93
C ASN A 77 -1.67 5.24 -24.10
N SER A 78 -1.73 5.05 -22.78
CA SER A 78 -0.59 5.27 -21.89
C SER A 78 0.55 4.28 -22.17
N VAL A 79 0.23 2.99 -22.34
CA VAL A 79 1.23 1.95 -22.66
C VAL A 79 1.82 2.13 -24.06
N ALA A 80 1.03 2.57 -25.03
CA ALA A 80 1.50 2.79 -26.40
C ALA A 80 2.45 3.99 -26.51
N VAL A 81 2.33 4.97 -25.61
CA VAL A 81 3.12 6.22 -25.62
C VAL A 81 4.35 6.15 -24.71
N ALA A 82 4.26 5.44 -23.58
CA ALA A 82 5.34 5.31 -22.59
C ALA A 82 6.59 4.60 -23.17
#